data_AF-A0A7W9MV23-F1
#
_entry.id   AF-A0A7W9MV23-F1
#
_cell.length_a   1.000
_cell.length_b   1.000
_cell.length_c   1.000
_cell.angle_alpha   90.00
_cell.angle_beta   90.00
_cell.angle_gamma   90.00
#
_symmetry.space_group_name_H-M   'P 1'
#
loop_
_entity.id
_entity.type
_entity.pdbx_description
1 polymer ?
#
loop_
_entity_poly.entity_id
_entity_poly.type
_entity_poly.pdbx_seq_one_letter_code
_entity_poly.pdbx_strand_id
1 'polypeptide(L)'
;MRRPPEDGGEPEAQEVIRRLPVRENDSGKTRGFWKAPDGAEKPLSSGRGRYQELADEHARRLGLRPMSNTSHVEIKFALFMRERGLRDESIYINNRPCEGEASCPAWIESFLPKGAKLTVHWPGGGPWTFTGKG
;
A
#
# COMPACT_ATOMS: atom_id res chain seq x y z
N MET A 1 6.10 -21.81 21.39
CA MET A 1 6.38 -21.94 19.93
C MET A 1 5.18 -21.41 19.17
N ARG A 2 5.31 -20.30 18.42
CA ARG A 2 4.27 -19.84 17.48
C ARG A 2 4.75 -20.18 16.07
N ARG A 3 4.03 -21.08 15.42
CA ARG A 3 4.29 -21.54 14.04
C ARG A 3 4.06 -20.34 13.10
N PRO A 4 5.00 -20.02 12.19
CA PRO A 4 4.73 -19.03 11.16
C PRO A 4 3.63 -19.57 10.22
N PRO A 5 2.69 -18.76 9.73
CA PRO A 5 1.75 -19.22 8.72
C PRO A 5 2.51 -19.47 7.41
N GLU A 6 2.54 -20.74 7.03
CA GLU A 6 3.10 -21.25 5.78
C GLU A 6 2.10 -20.97 4.65
N ASP A 7 2.59 -20.28 3.62
CA ASP A 7 2.08 -20.18 2.24
C ASP A 7 0.60 -19.79 1.99
N GLY A 8 0.44 -18.56 1.49
CA GLY A 8 -0.73 -18.12 0.72
C GLY A 8 -1.68 -17.24 1.52
N GLY A 9 -1.60 -15.93 1.31
CA GLY A 9 -2.34 -14.86 1.99
C GLY A 9 -3.72 -15.21 2.55
N GLU A 10 -4.06 -14.60 3.69
CA GLU A 10 -5.30 -14.85 4.44
C GLU A 10 -6.53 -15.08 3.53
N PRO A 11 -7.34 -16.12 3.76
CA PRO A 11 -8.38 -16.54 2.81
C PRO A 11 -9.40 -15.43 2.52
N GLU A 12 -9.72 -14.60 3.52
CA GLU A 12 -10.55 -13.41 3.34
C GLU A 12 -9.88 -12.37 2.42
N ALA A 13 -8.58 -12.16 2.58
CA ALA A 13 -7.81 -11.27 1.71
C ALA A 13 -7.82 -11.74 0.26
N GLN A 14 -7.66 -13.05 0.04
CA GLN A 14 -7.72 -13.62 -1.31
C GLN A 14 -9.11 -13.51 -1.93
N GLU A 15 -10.17 -13.63 -1.15
CA GLU A 15 -11.53 -13.43 -1.65
C GLU A 15 -11.75 -11.98 -2.12
N VAL A 16 -11.31 -11.00 -1.33
CA VAL A 16 -11.37 -9.57 -1.70
C VAL A 16 -10.55 -9.30 -2.96
N ILE A 17 -9.35 -9.88 -3.04
CA ILE A 17 -8.45 -9.71 -4.19
C ILE A 17 -9.04 -10.33 -5.47
N ARG A 18 -9.75 -11.46 -5.37
CA ARG A 18 -10.42 -12.09 -6.53
C ARG A 18 -11.52 -11.21 -7.14
N ARG A 19 -12.09 -10.28 -6.37
CA ARG A 19 -13.09 -9.30 -6.86
C ARG A 19 -12.44 -8.15 -7.63
N LEU A 20 -11.12 -7.93 -7.48
CA LEU A 20 -10.41 -6.91 -8.25
C LEU A 20 -10.21 -7.39 -9.70
N PRO A 21 -10.31 -6.48 -10.69
CA PRO A 21 -10.04 -6.85 -12.06
C PRO A 21 -8.62 -7.37 -12.22
N VAL A 22 -8.46 -8.45 -12.98
CA VAL A 22 -7.15 -8.99 -13.35
C VAL A 22 -6.39 -7.92 -14.11
N ARG A 23 -5.14 -7.69 -13.70
CA ARG A 23 -4.27 -6.73 -14.39
C ARG A 23 -3.93 -7.32 -15.76
N GLU A 24 -4.38 -6.67 -16.84
CA GLU A 24 -4.19 -7.18 -18.21
C GLU A 24 -2.71 -7.25 -18.65
N ASN A 25 -1.83 -6.47 -18.04
CA ASN A 25 -0.37 -6.47 -18.28
C ASN A 25 0.38 -5.63 -17.21
N ASP A 26 1.72 -5.65 -17.21
CA ASP A 26 2.59 -4.82 -16.34
C ASP A 26 2.41 -3.30 -16.52
N SER A 27 1.65 -2.86 -17.51
CA SER A 27 1.29 -1.45 -17.76
C SER A 27 -0.10 -1.06 -17.23
N GLY A 28 -0.91 -2.03 -16.79
CA GLY A 28 -2.24 -1.78 -16.23
C GLY A 28 -2.16 -1.03 -14.90
N LYS A 29 -3.15 -0.19 -14.57
CA LYS A 29 -3.19 0.48 -13.27
C LYS A 29 -3.39 -0.54 -12.15
N THR A 30 -2.55 -0.51 -11.11
CA THR A 30 -2.83 -1.18 -9.84
C THR A 30 -4.13 -0.62 -9.28
N ARG A 31 -5.07 -1.51 -8.95
CA ARG A 31 -6.32 -1.23 -8.25
C ARG A 31 -6.33 -2.00 -6.94
N GLY A 32 -7.04 -1.47 -5.96
CA GLY A 32 -7.17 -2.13 -4.67
C GLY A 32 -8.40 -1.70 -3.91
N PHE A 33 -8.54 -2.24 -2.71
CA PHE A 33 -9.53 -1.83 -1.73
C PHE A 33 -8.84 -1.56 -0.40
N TRP A 34 -9.29 -0.52 0.28
CA TRP A 34 -9.07 -0.33 1.71
C TRP A 34 -10.32 -0.78 2.44
N LYS A 35 -10.16 -1.66 3.42
CA LYS A 35 -11.23 -2.02 4.35
C LYS A 35 -11.14 -1.07 5.54
N ALA A 36 -12.04 -0.10 5.57
CA ALA A 36 -12.07 0.87 6.66
C ALA A 36 -12.58 0.23 7.97
N PRO A 37 -12.30 0.84 9.13
CA PRO A 37 -12.73 0.30 10.43
C PRO A 37 -14.25 0.16 10.60
N ASP A 38 -15.02 0.91 9.82
CA ASP A 38 -16.49 0.83 9.74
C ASP A 38 -16.98 -0.36 8.88
N GLY A 39 -16.07 -1.17 8.35
CA GLY A 39 -16.35 -2.28 7.45
C GLY A 39 -16.59 -1.86 6.00
N ALA A 40 -16.50 -0.57 5.66
CA ALA A 40 -16.69 -0.10 4.30
C ALA A 40 -15.46 -0.39 3.43
N GLU A 41 -15.69 -0.97 2.25
CA GLU A 41 -14.66 -1.15 1.23
C GLU A 41 -14.55 0.10 0.37
N LYS A 42 -13.39 0.77 0.41
CA LYS A 42 -13.13 1.98 -0.39
C LYS A 42 -12.14 1.68 -1.52
N PRO A 43 -12.47 2.01 -2.77
CA PRO A 43 -11.61 1.69 -3.90
C PRO A 43 -10.31 2.52 -3.85
N LEU A 44 -9.20 1.85 -4.13
CA LEU A 44 -7.87 2.43 -4.29
C LEU A 44 -7.43 2.27 -5.75
N SER A 45 -6.73 3.26 -6.27
CA SER A 45 -6.13 3.19 -7.61
C SER A 45 -4.81 3.93 -7.69
N SER A 46 -3.87 3.33 -8.42
CA SER A 46 -2.60 3.96 -8.82
C SER A 46 -2.84 5.06 -9.85
N GLY A 47 -1.87 5.98 -9.94
CA GLY A 47 -1.90 7.11 -10.86
C GLY A 47 -2.09 8.46 -10.16
N ARG A 48 -2.12 9.52 -10.98
CA ARG A 48 -2.15 10.92 -10.54
C ARG A 48 -3.39 11.24 -9.72
N GLY A 49 -3.21 12.12 -8.75
CA GLY A 49 -4.27 12.65 -7.90
C GLY A 49 -3.71 13.24 -6.61
N ARG A 50 -4.60 13.78 -5.77
CA ARG A 50 -4.25 14.51 -4.54
C ARG A 50 -3.20 13.81 -3.66
N TYR A 51 -3.35 12.50 -3.40
CA TYR A 51 -2.39 11.78 -2.56
C TYR A 51 -1.03 11.54 -3.22
N GLN A 52 -0.94 11.58 -4.55
CA GLN A 52 0.34 11.57 -5.25
C GLN A 52 1.02 12.94 -5.17
N GLU A 53 0.27 14.04 -5.24
CA GLU A 53 0.81 15.40 -5.01
C GLU A 53 1.33 15.57 -3.57
N LEU A 54 0.58 15.09 -2.58
CA LEU A 54 1.02 15.06 -1.18
C LEU A 54 2.26 14.19 -0.99
N ALA A 55 2.35 13.06 -1.71
CA ALA A 55 3.53 12.21 -1.68
C ALA A 55 4.75 12.91 -2.30
N ASP A 56 4.58 13.60 -3.43
CA ASP A 56 5.67 14.38 -4.04
C ASP A 56 6.15 15.49 -3.11
N GLU A 57 5.23 16.19 -2.44
CA GLU A 57 5.58 17.23 -1.48
C GLU A 57 6.33 16.65 -0.27
N HIS A 58 5.85 15.54 0.30
CA HIS A 58 6.53 14.89 1.43
C HIS A 58 7.91 14.36 1.02
N ALA A 59 8.04 13.78 -0.17
CA ALA A 59 9.32 13.35 -0.72
C ALA A 59 10.33 14.51 -0.80
N ARG A 60 9.88 15.68 -1.28
CA ARG A 60 10.70 16.90 -1.33
C ARG A 60 11.13 17.36 0.07
N ARG A 61 10.23 17.30 1.06
CA ARG A 61 10.56 17.63 2.46
C ARG A 61 11.60 16.68 3.06
N LEU A 62 11.62 15.43 2.63
CA LEU A 62 12.64 14.44 2.99
C LEU A 62 13.95 14.58 2.20
N GLY A 63 14.07 15.56 1.28
CA GLY A 63 15.26 15.77 0.46
C GLY A 63 15.41 14.74 -0.67
N LEU A 64 14.34 14.02 -1.02
CA LEU A 64 14.36 13.00 -2.08
C LEU A 64 14.17 13.64 -3.45
N ARG A 65 14.84 13.07 -4.46
CA ARG A 65 14.59 13.42 -5.86
C ARG A 65 13.18 12.99 -6.27
N PRO A 66 12.57 13.59 -7.31
CA PRO A 66 11.27 13.14 -7.81
C PRO A 66 11.28 11.65 -8.10
N MET A 67 10.33 10.91 -7.51
CA MET A 67 10.23 9.47 -7.65
C MET A 67 8.95 9.12 -8.42
N SER A 68 9.03 8.18 -9.36
CA SER A 68 7.84 7.69 -10.09
C SER A 68 6.89 6.88 -9.19
N ASN A 69 7.42 6.34 -8.09
CA ASN A 69 6.70 5.50 -7.14
C ASN A 69 5.69 6.27 -6.25
N THR A 70 5.69 7.61 -6.25
CA THR A 70 4.70 8.42 -5.50
C THR A 70 3.28 8.25 -6.01
N SER A 71 3.14 7.76 -7.25
CA SER A 71 1.87 7.41 -7.86
C SER A 71 1.34 6.03 -7.48
N HIS A 72 2.13 5.21 -6.77
CA HIS A 72 1.75 3.87 -6.36
C HIS A 72 0.72 3.90 -5.22
N VAL A 73 -0.08 2.84 -5.11
CA VAL A 73 -1.21 2.78 -4.17
C VAL A 73 -0.71 2.86 -2.74
N GLU A 74 0.39 2.19 -2.44
CA GLU A 74 0.95 2.01 -1.11
C GLU A 74 1.48 3.35 -0.55
N ILE A 75 2.20 4.13 -1.36
CA ILE A 75 2.67 5.47 -0.96
C ILE A 75 1.50 6.42 -0.78
N LYS A 76 0.56 6.47 -1.75
CA LYS A 76 -0.64 7.31 -1.63
C LYS A 76 -1.44 6.99 -0.37
N PHE A 77 -1.56 5.71 -0.04
CA PHE A 77 -2.27 5.27 1.15
C PHE A 77 -1.53 5.66 2.44
N ALA A 78 -0.19 5.63 2.46
CA ALA A 78 0.58 6.12 3.60
C ALA A 78 0.32 7.61 3.89
N LEU A 79 0.22 8.46 2.85
CA LEU A 79 -0.15 9.88 3.04
C LEU A 79 -1.62 10.03 3.45
N PHE A 80 -2.51 9.20 2.93
CA PHE A 80 -3.89 9.16 3.37
C PHE A 80 -3.99 8.84 4.86
N MET A 81 -3.24 7.84 5.36
CA MET A 81 -3.16 7.53 6.78
C MET A 81 -2.63 8.71 7.59
N ARG A 82 -1.59 9.39 7.11
CA ARG A 82 -1.03 10.59 7.76
C ARG A 82 -2.02 11.74 7.85
N GLU A 83 -2.75 12.01 6.78
CA GLU A 83 -3.76 13.06 6.77
C GLU A 83 -4.94 12.73 7.69
N ARG A 84 -5.38 11.48 7.72
CA ARG A 84 -6.57 11.05 8.47
C ARG A 84 -6.27 10.58 9.89
N GLY A 85 -5.00 10.54 10.29
CA GLY A 85 -4.57 10.06 11.61
C GLY A 85 -4.74 8.56 11.81
N LEU A 86 -4.83 7.77 10.72
CA LEU A 86 -4.96 6.31 10.77
C LEU A 86 -3.64 5.67 11.20
N ARG A 87 -3.74 4.56 11.95
CA ARG A 87 -2.58 3.95 12.63
C ARG A 87 -2.38 2.48 12.37
N ASP A 88 -3.40 1.72 12.01
CA ASP A 88 -3.28 0.29 11.76
C ASP A 88 -4.31 -0.09 10.70
N GLU A 89 -3.86 -0.27 9.46
CA GLU A 89 -4.75 -0.41 8.31
C GLU A 89 -4.27 -1.51 7.37
N SER A 90 -5.23 -2.16 6.71
CA SER A 90 -4.96 -3.18 5.68
C SER A 90 -5.49 -2.74 4.32
N ILE A 91 -4.66 -2.92 3.29
CA ILE A 91 -5.04 -2.71 1.90
C ILE A 91 -4.86 -3.98 1.08
N TYR A 92 -5.74 -4.17 0.12
CA TYR A 92 -5.77 -5.32 -0.77
C TYR A 92 -5.55 -4.80 -2.18
N ILE A 93 -4.48 -5.20 -2.84
CA ILE A 93 -4.13 -4.72 -4.18
C ILE A 93 -4.08 -5.88 -5.17
N ASN A 94 -4.35 -5.63 -6.44
CA ASN A 94 -4.34 -6.66 -7.50
C ASN A 94 -2.96 -6.85 -8.16
N ASN A 95 -1.92 -6.20 -7.64
CA ASN A 95 -0.58 -6.26 -8.17
C ASN A 95 0.42 -6.60 -7.07
N ARG A 96 1.47 -7.36 -7.39
CA ARG A 96 2.57 -7.59 -6.45
C ARG A 96 3.26 -6.25 -6.15
N PRO A 97 3.51 -5.89 -4.88
CA PRO A 97 4.31 -4.73 -4.53
C PRO A 97 5.69 -4.81 -5.21
N CYS A 98 6.22 -3.68 -5.67
CA CYS A 98 7.55 -3.65 -6.27
C CYS A 98 8.62 -4.08 -5.24
N GLU A 99 9.60 -4.87 -5.67
CA GLU A 99 10.72 -5.37 -4.84
C GLU A 99 12.04 -4.66 -5.23
N GLY A 100 12.97 -4.47 -4.27
CA GLY A 100 14.31 -3.91 -4.50
C GLY A 100 14.60 -2.55 -3.82
N GLU A 101 15.86 -2.10 -3.86
CA GLU A 101 16.31 -0.88 -3.15
C GLU A 101 15.67 0.43 -3.64
N ALA A 102 15.15 0.44 -4.87
CA ALA A 102 14.39 1.56 -5.44
C ALA A 102 12.86 1.39 -5.27
N SER A 103 12.41 0.35 -4.58
CA SER A 103 11.00 0.00 -4.49
C SER A 103 10.28 0.67 -3.32
N CYS A 104 8.94 0.71 -3.39
CA CYS A 104 8.09 1.30 -2.35
C CYS A 104 8.44 0.85 -0.91
N PRO A 105 8.76 -0.43 -0.65
CA PRO A 105 9.29 -0.90 0.64
C PRO A 105 10.42 -0.07 1.26
N ALA A 106 11.35 0.44 0.47
CA ALA A 106 12.48 1.22 0.99
C ALA A 106 12.04 2.56 1.59
N TRP A 107 10.90 3.09 1.12
CA TRP A 107 10.47 4.45 1.42
C TRP A 107 9.17 4.53 2.21
N ILE A 108 8.27 3.56 2.07
CA ILE A 108 6.91 3.59 2.63
C ILE A 108 6.91 3.84 4.14
N GLU A 109 7.90 3.31 4.87
CA GLU A 109 8.07 3.56 6.30
C GLU A 109 8.30 5.04 6.64
N SER A 110 8.97 5.80 5.76
CA SER A 110 9.18 7.25 5.92
C SER A 110 7.97 8.10 5.54
N PHE A 111 7.04 7.54 4.75
CA PHE A 111 5.79 8.21 4.39
C PHE A 111 4.68 7.95 5.44
N LEU A 112 4.69 6.76 6.04
CA LEU A 112 3.76 6.40 7.10
C LEU A 112 3.92 7.28 8.35
N PRO A 113 2.84 7.54 9.09
CA PRO A 113 2.95 8.17 10.41
C PRO A 113 3.84 7.34 11.33
N LYS A 114 4.62 8.00 12.18
CA LYS A 114 5.47 7.30 13.16
C LYS A 114 4.66 6.32 14.00
N GLY A 115 5.07 5.06 14.03
CA GLY A 115 4.44 3.96 14.74
C GLY A 115 3.16 3.40 14.09
N ALA A 116 2.71 3.94 12.96
CA ALA A 116 1.58 3.38 12.23
C ALA A 116 1.98 2.10 11.48
N LYS A 117 1.04 1.18 11.32
CA LYS A 117 1.20 -0.08 10.59
C LYS A 117 0.32 -0.08 9.35
N LEU A 118 0.92 -0.47 8.23
CA LEU A 118 0.19 -0.71 6.99
C LEU A 118 0.46 -2.13 6.54
N THR A 119 -0.59 -2.93 6.43
CA THR A 119 -0.55 -4.30 5.94
C THR A 119 -1.05 -4.34 4.50
N VAL A 120 -0.27 -4.92 3.59
CA VAL A 120 -0.56 -4.98 2.15
C VAL A 120 -0.71 -6.44 1.74
N HIS A 121 -1.86 -6.77 1.16
CA HIS A 121 -2.18 -8.08 0.62
C HIS A 121 -2.23 -8.03 -0.92
N TRP A 122 -1.72 -9.06 -1.60
CA TRP A 122 -1.74 -9.16 -3.07
C TRP A 122 -1.91 -10.62 -3.54
N PRO A 123 -2.31 -10.86 -4.80
CA PRO A 123 -2.54 -12.22 -5.28
C PRO A 123 -1.26 -13.08 -5.23
N GLY A 124 -1.38 -14.31 -4.73
CA GLY A 124 -0.29 -15.29 -4.75
C GLY A 124 0.83 -15.05 -3.74
N GLY A 125 0.65 -14.15 -2.76
CA GLY A 125 1.62 -13.89 -1.70
C GLY A 125 1.01 -13.07 -0.56
N GLY A 126 1.85 -12.26 0.09
CA GLY A 126 1.48 -11.40 1.20
C GLY A 126 0.98 -12.15 2.46
N PRO A 127 0.72 -11.43 3.55
CA PRO A 127 0.86 -9.98 3.67
C PRO A 127 2.29 -9.50 3.89
N TRP A 128 2.56 -8.25 3.49
CA TRP A 128 3.68 -7.46 4.01
C TRP A 128 3.17 -6.38 4.95
N THR A 129 3.78 -6.25 6.12
CA THR A 129 3.46 -5.19 7.08
C THR A 129 4.62 -4.22 7.20
N PHE A 130 4.33 -2.94 7.00
CA PHE A 130 5.29 -1.85 7.14
C PHE A 130 5.00 -1.04 8.40
N THR A 131 6.04 -0.61 9.10
CA THR A 131 5.90 0.25 10.29
C THR A 131 6.49 1.62 10.04
N GLY A 132 5.71 2.67 10.28
CA GLY A 132 6.12 4.04 10.02
C GLY A 132 7.20 4.53 10.97
N LYS A 133 8.22 5.18 10.40
CA LYS A 133 9.34 5.82 11.11
C LYS A 133 9.09 7.31 11.38
N GLY A 134 8.23 7.94 10.55
CA GLY A 134 7.82 9.34 10.70
C GLY A 134 8.59 10.30 9.83
#